data_AF-A0A1F9M956-F1
#
_entry.id   AF-A0A1F9M956-F1
#
_cell.length_a   1.000
_cell.length_b   1.000
_cell.length_c   1.000
_cell.angle_alpha   90.00
_cell.angle_beta   90.00
_cell.angle_gamma   90.00
#
_symmetry.space_group_name_H-M   'P 1'
#
loop_
_entity.id
_entity.type
_entity.pdbx_description
1 polymer ?
#
loop_
_entity_poly.entity_id
_entity_poly.type
_entity_poly.pdbx_seq_one_letter_code
_entity_poly.pdbx_strand_id
1 'polypeptide(L)' 'MNRQILETPFSSDQIKQRSGSFGKVLDYVEGHTVIQRLNDAFDGHWSLEIISHDLMDDEVVVQGKLSA' A
#
# COMPACT_ATOMS: atom_id res chain seq x y z
N MET A 1 -3.28 -18.19 2.75
CA MET A 1 -2.81 -17.11 1.88
C MET A 1 -3.30 -17.30 0.45
N ASN A 2 -4.16 -16.41 -0.04
CA ASN A 2 -4.53 -16.35 -1.46
C ASN A 2 -3.59 -15.42 -2.22
N ARG A 3 -2.49 -15.99 -2.77
CA ARG A 3 -1.45 -15.25 -3.49
C ARG A 3 -1.97 -14.43 -4.67
N GLN A 4 -2.97 -14.97 -5.38
CA GLN A 4 -3.51 -14.36 -6.58
C GLN A 4 -4.08 -12.96 -6.31
N ILE A 5 -4.72 -12.76 -5.16
CA ILE A 5 -5.28 -11.45 -4.76
C ILE A 5 -4.16 -10.42 -4.58
N LEU A 6 -3.01 -10.81 -4.02
CA LEU A 6 -1.88 -9.92 -3.80
C LEU A 6 -1.23 -9.48 -5.12
N GLU A 7 -1.17 -10.37 -6.10
CA GLU A 7 -0.48 -10.15 -7.38
C GLU A 7 -1.39 -9.54 -8.46
N THR A 8 -2.71 -9.60 -8.29
CA THR A 8 -3.66 -9.03 -9.26
C THR A 8 -3.56 -7.50 -9.27
N PRO A 9 -3.49 -6.85 -10.45
CA PRO A 9 -3.50 -5.39 -10.53
C PRO A 9 -4.71 -4.76 -9.83
N PHE A 10 -4.58 -3.54 -9.32
CA PHE A 10 -5.74 -2.75 -8.90
C PHE A 10 -6.54 -2.34 -10.14
N SER A 11 -7.88 -2.39 -10.03
CA SER A 11 -8.75 -1.92 -11.11
C SER A 11 -8.69 -0.39 -11.22
N SER A 12 -9.07 0.15 -12.38
CA SER A 12 -8.97 1.59 -12.64
C SER A 12 -9.82 2.44 -11.68
N ASP A 13 -10.93 1.91 -11.17
CA ASP A 13 -11.78 2.57 -10.18
C ASP A 13 -11.15 2.64 -8.77
N GLN A 14 -10.17 1.78 -8.49
CA GLN A 14 -9.40 1.75 -7.24
C GLN A 14 -8.18 2.69 -7.29
N ILE A 15 -7.77 3.12 -8.48
CA ILE A 15 -6.68 4.08 -8.68
C ILE A 15 -7.27 5.49 -8.64
N LYS A 16 -6.96 6.23 -7.58
CA LYS A 16 -7.38 7.61 -7.38
C LYS A 16 -6.29 8.57 -7.83
N GLN A 17 -6.70 9.80 -8.12
CA GLN A 17 -5.81 10.88 -8.49
C GLN A 17 -5.86 12.00 -7.48
N ARG A 18 -4.70 12.60 -7.19
CA ARG A 18 -4.61 13.83 -6.39
C ARG A 18 -3.63 14.81 -7.01
N SER A 19 -3.84 16.10 -6.76
CA SER A 19 -2.87 17.13 -7.12
C SER A 19 -1.60 16.95 -6.29
N GLY A 20 -0.47 16.81 -6.97
CA GLY A 20 0.87 16.82 -6.40
C GLY A 20 1.58 18.16 -6.61
N SER A 21 2.86 18.19 -6.27
CA SER A 21 3.72 19.38 -6.44
C SER A 21 3.93 19.73 -7.91
N PHE A 22 4.18 21.02 -8.19
CA PHE A 22 4.51 21.53 -9.53
C PHE A 22 3.46 21.23 -10.61
N GLY A 23 2.18 21.20 -10.24
CA GLY A 23 1.07 20.95 -11.18
C GLY A 23 0.98 19.50 -11.67
N LYS A 24 1.73 18.56 -11.07
CA LYS A 24 1.65 17.14 -11.40
C LYS A 24 0.40 16.51 -10.78
N VAL A 25 -0.14 15.50 -11.44
CA VAL A 25 -1.18 14.63 -10.89
C VAL A 25 -0.51 13.32 -10.48
N LEU A 26 -0.81 12.84 -9.28
CA LEU A 26 -0.28 11.59 -8.74
C LEU A 26 -1.39 10.56 -8.65
N ASP A 27 -1.15 9.39 -9.22
CA ASP A 27 -1.97 8.21 -9.05
C ASP A 27 -1.64 7.53 -7.72
N TYR A 28 -2.65 7.10 -6.98
CA TYR A 28 -2.50 6.38 -5.72
C TYR A 28 -3.66 5.42 -5.46
N VAL A 29 -3.43 4.45 -4.58
CA VAL A 29 -4.48 3.57 -4.04
C VAL A 29 -4.75 4.01 -2.62
N GLU A 30 -6.03 4.09 -2.24
CA GLU A 30 -6.41 4.45 -0.88
C GLU A 30 -5.99 3.36 0.12
N GLY A 31 -5.53 3.78 1.30
CA GLY A 31 -5.00 2.84 2.31
C GLY A 31 -6.00 1.75 2.72
N HIS A 32 -7.28 2.09 2.83
CA HIS A 32 -8.33 1.12 3.16
C HIS A 32 -8.47 0.01 2.09
N THR A 33 -8.25 0.33 0.81
CA THR A 33 -8.30 -0.63 -0.29
C THR A 33 -7.16 -1.64 -0.18
N VAL A 34 -5.96 -1.19 0.19
CA VAL A 34 -4.80 -2.06 0.43
C VAL A 34 -5.03 -2.94 1.67
N ILE A 35 -5.57 -2.38 2.76
CA ILE A 35 -5.90 -3.11 3.99
C ILE A 35 -6.92 -4.22 3.70
N GLN A 36 -7.99 -3.91 2.96
CA GLN A 36 -9.00 -4.90 2.60
C GLN A 36 -8.39 -6.06 1.80
N ARG A 37 -7.49 -5.75 0.86
CA ARG A 37 -6.78 -6.77 0.08
C ARG A 37 -5.94 -7.70 0.95
N LEU A 38 -5.25 -7.17 1.96
CA LEU A 38 -4.48 -7.97 2.91
C LEU A 38 -5.41 -8.82 3.79
N ASN A 39 -6.54 -8.28 4.23
CA ASN A 39 -7.56 -9.05 4.95
C ASN A 39 -8.06 -10.22 4.12
N ASP A 40 -8.40 -10.01 2.85
CA ASP A 40 -8.91 -11.06 1.96
C ASP A 40 -7.82 -12.10 1.62
N ALA A 41 -6.56 -11.67 1.50
CA ALA A 41 -5.45 -12.58 1.18
C ALA A 41 -5.06 -13.48 2.35
N PHE A 42 -5.17 -12.99 3.58
CA PHE A 42 -4.71 -13.67 4.79
C PHE A 42 -5.83 -14.04 5.77
N ASP A 43 -7.09 -13.96 5.34
CA ASP A 43 -8.28 -14.20 6.19
C ASP A 43 -8.26 -13.35 7.48
N GLY A 44 -7.73 -12.12 7.39
CA GLY A 44 -7.51 -11.21 8.51
C GLY A 44 -6.36 -11.60 9.45
N HIS A 45 -5.68 -12.72 9.22
CA HIS A 45 -4.54 -13.19 10.02
C HIS A 45 -3.23 -12.58 9.53
N TRP A 46 -3.09 -11.27 9.63
CA TRP A 46 -1.83 -10.59 9.33
C TRP A 46 -1.56 -9.43 10.29
N SER A 47 -0.29 -9.07 10.42
CA SER A 47 0.16 -7.87 11.14
C SER A 47 1.34 -7.24 10.42
N LEU A 48 1.41 -5.91 10.43
CA LEU A 48 2.56 -5.15 9.94
C LEU A 48 3.16 -4.34 11.09
N GLU A 49 4.47 -4.47 11.27
CA GLU A 49 5.27 -3.71 12.23
C GLU A 49 6.24 -2.80 11.49
N ILE A 50 6.34 -1.52 11.87
CA ILE A 50 7.39 -0.62 11.38
C ILE A 50 8.65 -0.86 12.22
N ILE A 51 9.69 -1.37 11.57
CA ILE A 51 10.98 -1.70 12.21
C ILE A 51 11.88 -0.45 12.27
N SER A 52 11.91 0.32 11.19
CA SER A 52 12.65 1.58 11.11
C SER A 52 12.01 2.52 10.08
N HIS A 53 12.35 3.80 10.19
CA HIS A 53 12.11 4.78 9.15
C HIS A 53 13.32 5.68 9.02
N ASP A 54 13.66 6.03 7.79
CA ASP A 54 14.75 6.93 7.45
C ASP A 54 14.21 8.09 6.62
N LEU A 55 14.64 9.30 6.97
CA LEU A 55 14.40 10.49 6.17
C LEU A 55 15.53 10.59 5.15
N MET A 56 15.21 10.37 3.88
CA MET A 56 16.08 10.68 2.74
C MET A 56 15.68 12.04 2.17
N ASP A 57 16.47 12.58 1.23
CA ASP A 57 16.32 13.96 0.73
C ASP A 57 14.86 14.35 0.45
N ASP A 58 14.18 13.60 -0.42
CA ASP A 58 12.81 13.88 -0.86
C ASP A 58 11.79 12.80 -0.44
N GLU A 59 12.21 11.79 0.32
CA GLU A 59 11.36 10.64 0.65
C GLU A 59 11.56 10.11 2.07
N VAL A 60 10.51 9.48 2.59
CA VAL A 60 10.57 8.72 3.83
C VAL A 60 10.56 7.25 3.47
N VAL A 61 11.65 6.56 3.76
CA VAL A 61 11.75 5.11 3.57
C VAL A 61 11.36 4.43 4.87
N VAL A 62 10.43 3.49 4.79
CA VAL A 62 9.93 2.74 5.95
C VAL A 62 10.25 1.26 5.77
N GLN A 63 10.97 0.66 6.71
CA GLN A 63 11.16 -0.78 6.76
C GLN A 63 10.02 -1.42 7.55
N GLY A 64 9.16 -2.16 6.85
CA GLY A 64 8.06 -2.91 7.47
C GLY A 64 8.37 -4.41 7.58
N LYS A 65 7.94 -5.04 8.67
CA LYS A 65 7.87 -6.49 8.83
C LYS A 65 6.41 -6.94 8.77
N LEU A 66 6.07 -7.70 7.73
CA LEU A 66 4.77 -8.35 7.59
C LEU A 66 4.83 -9.77 8.18
N SER A 67 3.86 -10.15 9.00
CA SER A 67 3.67 -11.51 9.51
C SER A 67 2.28 -11.99 9.15
N ALA A 68 2.16 -13.18 8.54
CA ALA A 68 0.90 -13.79 8.11
C ALA A 68 1.06 -15.30 7.89
#